data_AF-A0A4Y2B5Y8-F1
#
_entry.id   AF-A0A4Y2B5Y8-F1
#
_cell.length_a   1.000
_cell.length_b   1.000
_cell.length_c   1.000
_cell.angle_alpha   90.00
_cell.angle_beta   90.00
_cell.angle_gamma   90.00
#
_symmetry.space_group_name_H-M   'P 1'
#
loop_
_entity.id
_entity.type
_entity.pdbx_description
1 polymer ?
#
loop_
_entity_poly.entity_id
_entity_poly.type
_entity_poly.pdbx_seq_one_letter_code
_entity_poly.pdbx_strand_id
1 'polypeptide(L)'
;MQDYIDKNQVEIAPETPVNESRTFYLPHHVVKKQKNNNAKYRIVFDGSSHSPGYQSLNEVLEQGPNLLPEILATLLRFRLHKQAIICDGSQAFLQLTLSEEDRDATRFLWFRTEKDADGKTHLLNDILIYRFSRLPFGLSPSPFLLSASL
;
A
#
# COMPACT_ATOMS: atom_id res chain seq x y z
N MET A 1 8.92 5.93 -4.99
CA MET A 1 7.96 7.03 -4.77
C MET A 1 7.42 7.56 -6.08
N GLN A 2 8.26 7.99 -7.03
CA GLN A 2 7.77 8.55 -8.30
C GLN A 2 6.75 7.66 -9.02
N ASP A 3 6.97 6.33 -9.05
CA ASP A 3 5.99 5.37 -9.59
C ASP A 3 4.60 5.45 -8.93
N TYR A 4 4.53 5.69 -7.62
CA TYR A 4 3.26 5.84 -6.91
C TYR A 4 2.54 7.14 -7.33
N ILE A 5 3.30 8.22 -7.53
CA ILE A 5 2.78 9.52 -7.98
C ILE A 5 2.29 9.40 -9.43
N ASP A 6 3.14 8.91 -10.33
CA ASP A 6 2.83 8.78 -11.76
C ASP A 6 1.62 7.87 -12.03
N LYS A 7 1.38 6.89 -11.15
CA LYS A 7 0.23 5.97 -11.23
C LYS A 7 -1.01 6.46 -10.46
N ASN A 8 -1.00 7.68 -9.91
CA ASN A 8 -2.08 8.22 -9.07
C ASN A 8 -2.48 7.28 -7.92
N GLN A 9 -1.49 6.65 -7.30
CA GLN A 9 -1.67 5.76 -6.13
C GLN A 9 -1.55 6.52 -4.80
N VAL A 10 -0.84 7.65 -4.84
CA VAL A 10 -0.67 8.59 -3.72
C VAL A 10 -0.89 10.00 -4.23
N GLU A 11 -1.35 10.86 -3.34
CA GLU A 11 -1.58 12.29 -3.59
C GLU A 11 -1.01 13.12 -2.44
N ILE A 12 -0.77 14.41 -2.67
CA ILE A 12 -0.40 15.33 -1.59
C ILE A 12 -1.61 15.46 -0.66
N ALA A 13 -1.39 15.27 0.64
CA ALA A 13 -2.45 15.43 1.62
C ALA A 13 -2.83 16.91 1.76
N PRO A 14 -4.12 17.23 1.97
CA PRO A 14 -4.53 18.60 2.27
C PRO A 14 -3.92 19.07 3.60
N GLU A 15 -3.62 20.37 3.68
CA GLU A 15 -3.04 20.99 4.89
C GLU A 15 -3.87 20.68 6.13
N THR A 16 -5.19 20.81 6.01
CA THR A 16 -6.16 20.38 7.03
C THR A 16 -6.72 19.01 6.66
N PRO A 17 -6.65 18.01 7.54
CA PRO A 17 -7.32 16.73 7.30
C PRO A 17 -8.83 16.92 7.18
N VAL A 18 -9.45 16.07 6.37
CA VAL A 18 -10.92 16.01 6.25
C VAL A 18 -11.53 15.64 7.60
N ASN A 19 -10.83 14.77 8.36
CA ASN A 19 -11.20 14.38 9.71
C ASN A 19 -9.95 14.17 10.57
N GLU A 20 -9.72 15.06 11.54
CA GLU A 20 -8.60 14.95 12.49
C GLU A 20 -8.61 13.64 13.27
N SER A 21 -9.80 13.12 13.63
CA SER A 21 -9.93 11.87 14.39
C SER A 21 -9.56 10.61 13.57
N ARG A 22 -9.50 10.72 12.24
CA ARG A 22 -9.14 9.63 11.31
C ARG A 22 -7.82 9.92 10.59
N THR A 23 -6.88 10.54 11.29
CA THR A 23 -5.57 10.87 10.75
C THR A 23 -4.49 9.99 11.35
N PHE A 24 -3.72 9.30 10.52
CA PHE A 24 -2.59 8.47 10.96
C PHE A 24 -1.40 8.61 10.00
N TYR A 25 -0.19 8.67 10.56
CA TYR A 25 1.05 8.79 9.82
C TYR A 25 1.79 7.45 9.81
N LEU A 26 1.75 6.75 8.68
CA LEU A 26 2.43 5.48 8.45
C LEU A 26 3.95 5.67 8.44
N PRO A 27 4.65 5.04 9.40
CA PRO A 27 6.09 4.88 9.30
C PRO A 27 6.41 4.04 8.06
N HIS A 28 7.50 4.38 7.39
CA HIS A 28 7.92 3.65 6.21
C HIS A 28 9.43 3.55 6.15
N HIS A 29 9.91 2.49 5.51
CA HIS A 29 11.33 2.25 5.30
C HIS A 29 11.56 1.59 3.95
N VAL A 30 12.81 1.65 3.48
CA VAL A 30 13.19 1.08 2.19
C VAL A 30 13.80 -0.30 2.40
N VAL A 31 13.25 -1.31 1.72
CA VAL A 31 13.81 -2.67 1.67
C VAL A 31 14.45 -2.92 0.32
N LYS A 32 15.71 -3.36 0.35
CA LYS A 32 16.46 -3.78 -0.85
C LYS A 32 16.32 -5.29 -1.05
N LYS A 33 15.78 -5.71 -2.20
CA LYS A 33 15.76 -7.12 -2.61
C LYS A 33 16.77 -7.31 -3.74
N GLN A 34 17.77 -8.15 -3.52
CA GLN A 34 18.79 -8.48 -4.52
C GLN A 34 18.47 -9.83 -5.17
N LYS A 35 18.46 -9.88 -6.50
CA LYS A 35 18.32 -11.13 -7.27
C LYS A 35 19.18 -11.03 -8.53
N ASN A 36 20.11 -11.98 -8.70
CA ASN A 36 20.96 -12.13 -9.89
C ASN A 36 21.52 -10.80 -10.42
N ASN A 37 22.35 -10.11 -9.62
CA ASN A 37 22.95 -8.79 -9.88
C ASN A 37 22.00 -7.58 -9.98
N ASN A 38 20.68 -7.75 -9.97
CA ASN A 38 19.75 -6.63 -9.93
C ASN A 38 19.26 -6.36 -8.50
N ALA A 39 19.36 -5.10 -8.07
CA ALA A 39 18.79 -4.61 -6.82
C ALA A 39 17.46 -3.92 -7.11
N LYS A 40 16.37 -4.44 -6.53
CA LYS A 40 15.05 -3.78 -6.55
C LYS A 40 14.74 -3.23 -5.17
N TYR A 41 14.50 -1.94 -5.10
CA TYR A 41 14.08 -1.25 -3.88
C TYR A 41 12.55 -1.22 -3.79
N ARG A 42 12.02 -1.37 -2.58
CA ARG A 42 10.59 -1.24 -2.27
C ARG A 42 10.43 -0.38 -1.02
N ILE A 43 9.40 0.45 -1.02
CA ILE A 43 8.98 1.18 0.18
C ILE A 43 7.99 0.26 0.91
N VAL A 44 8.24 0.03 2.19
CA VAL A 44 7.35 -0.74 3.08
C VAL A 44 6.72 0.25 4.05
N PHE A 45 5.40 0.25 4.10
CA PHE A 45 4.60 1.01 5.05
C PHE A 45 4.18 0.08 6.18
N ASP A 46 4.37 0.52 7.43
CA ASP A 46 4.14 -0.29 8.61
C ASP A 46 2.90 0.21 9.36
N GLY A 47 1.76 -0.42 9.09
CA GLY A 47 0.50 -0.15 9.80
C GLY A 47 0.45 -0.74 11.21
N SER A 48 1.42 -1.57 11.60
CA SER A 48 1.52 -2.18 12.92
C SER A 48 2.44 -1.41 13.86
N SER A 49 3.12 -0.37 13.37
CA SER A 49 3.99 0.47 14.20
C SER A 49 3.16 1.39 15.10
N HIS A 50 3.56 1.49 16.37
CA HIS A 50 2.95 2.38 17.34
C HIS A 50 3.92 2.74 18.45
N SER A 51 3.66 3.85 19.15
CA SER A 51 4.39 4.18 20.38
C SER A 51 3.89 3.33 21.56
N PRO A 52 4.73 3.08 22.58
CA PRO A 52 4.31 2.38 23.78
C PRO A 52 3.07 3.05 24.40
N GLY A 53 2.03 2.27 24.68
CA GLY A 53 0.77 2.75 25.27
C GLY A 53 -0.24 3.30 24.27
N TYR A 54 0.07 3.34 22.97
CA TYR A 54 -0.87 3.71 21.90
C TYR A 54 -1.17 2.50 21.02
N GLN A 55 -2.35 2.50 20.38
CA GLN A 55 -2.72 1.47 19.42
C GLN A 55 -2.11 1.76 18.05
N SER A 56 -1.79 0.70 17.30
CA SER A 56 -1.42 0.82 15.89
C SER A 56 -2.64 0.97 14.99
N LEU A 57 -2.42 1.42 13.74
CA LEU A 57 -3.49 1.50 12.76
C LEU A 57 -4.14 0.13 12.53
N ASN A 58 -3.34 -0.94 12.44
CA ASN A 58 -3.84 -2.29 12.22
C ASN A 58 -4.68 -2.84 13.38
N GLU A 59 -4.50 -2.34 14.60
CA GLU A 59 -5.29 -2.72 15.77
C GLU A 59 -6.65 -2.03 15.84
N VAL A 60 -6.77 -0.84 15.24
CA VAL A 60 -8.03 -0.08 15.22
C VAL A 60 -8.85 -0.32 13.94
N LEU A 61 -8.22 -0.83 12.88
CA LEU A 61 -8.90 -1.22 11.65
C LEU A 61 -9.59 -2.58 11.81
N GLU A 62 -10.83 -2.67 11.34
CA GLU A 62 -11.55 -3.93 11.27
C GLU A 62 -10.99 -4.80 10.14
N GLN A 63 -10.39 -5.93 10.49
CA GLN A 63 -9.72 -6.82 9.54
C GLN A 63 -10.70 -7.48 8.54
N GLY A 64 -11.95 -7.72 8.94
CA GLY A 64 -12.91 -8.51 8.19
C GLY A 64 -12.63 -10.03 8.24
N PRO A 65 -13.57 -10.86 7.76
CA PRO A 65 -13.41 -12.31 7.71
C PRO A 65 -12.33 -12.74 6.70
N ASN A 66 -11.69 -13.88 6.95
CA ASN A 66 -10.75 -14.46 5.99
C ASN A 66 -11.50 -15.08 4.81
N LEU A 67 -11.49 -14.38 3.67
CA LEU A 67 -12.08 -14.85 2.40
C LEU A 67 -11.06 -15.55 1.49
N LEU A 68 -9.81 -15.74 1.94
CA LEU A 68 -8.82 -16.42 1.12
C LEU A 68 -9.20 -17.89 0.93
N PRO A 69 -9.15 -18.40 -0.32
CA PRO A 69 -9.47 -19.79 -0.56
C PRO A 69 -8.45 -20.69 0.14
N GLU A 70 -8.94 -21.80 0.69
CA GLU A 70 -8.06 -22.77 1.34
C GLU A 70 -7.01 -23.30 0.34
N ILE A 71 -5.74 -23.23 0.71
CA ILE A 71 -4.63 -23.61 -0.18
C ILE A 71 -4.76 -25.07 -0.62
N LEU A 72 -5.07 -25.99 0.29
CA LEU A 72 -5.23 -27.40 -0.04
C LEU A 72 -6.37 -27.63 -1.04
N ALA A 73 -7.55 -27.07 -0.77
CA ALA A 73 -8.69 -27.17 -1.69
C ALA A 73 -8.38 -26.54 -3.05
N THR A 74 -7.64 -25.43 -3.09
CA THR A 74 -7.19 -24.78 -4.33
C THR A 74 -6.26 -25.69 -5.13
N LEU A 75 -5.27 -26.32 -4.48
CA LEU A 75 -4.34 -27.25 -5.11
C LEU A 75 -5.03 -28.52 -5.62
N LEU A 76 -6.01 -29.05 -4.88
CA LEU A 76 -6.81 -30.19 -5.31
C LEU A 76 -7.63 -29.85 -6.56
N ARG A 77 -8.32 -28.71 -6.59
CA ARG A 77 -9.08 -28.25 -7.76
C ARG A 77 -8.18 -28.00 -8.97
N PHE A 78 -7.00 -27.43 -8.76
CA PHE A 78 -6.01 -27.20 -9.81
C PHE A 78 -5.58 -28.51 -10.51
N ARG A 79 -5.59 -29.64 -9.79
CA ARG A 79 -5.22 -30.96 -10.34
C ARG A 79 -6.39 -31.73 -10.99
N LEU A 80 -7.64 -31.26 -10.86
CA LEU A 80 -8.81 -31.97 -11.40
C LEU A 80 -8.85 -31.96 -12.93
N HIS A 81 -8.28 -30.94 -13.57
CA HIS A 81 -8.34 -30.76 -15.01
C HIS A 81 -6.96 -30.95 -15.65
N LYS A 82 -6.96 -31.39 -16.92
CA LYS A 82 -5.71 -31.63 -17.69
C LYS A 82 -4.92 -30.36 -17.97
N GLN A 83 -5.58 -29.21 -17.93
CA GLN A 83 -5.01 -27.90 -18.26
C GLN A 83 -5.46 -26.91 -17.20
N ALA A 84 -4.56 -26.01 -16.83
CA ALA A 84 -4.84 -24.94 -15.89
C ALA A 84 -4.18 -23.65 -16.34
N ILE A 85 -4.87 -22.53 -16.13
CA ILE A 85 -4.39 -21.19 -16.45
C ILE A 85 -4.01 -20.51 -15.14
N ILE A 86 -2.80 -19.96 -15.10
CA ILE A 86 -2.29 -19.19 -13.97
C ILE A 86 -2.07 -17.75 -14.45
N CYS A 87 -2.55 -16.79 -13.66
CA CYS A 87 -2.31 -15.37 -13.87
C CYS A 87 -1.81 -14.75 -12.56
N ASP A 88 -0.80 -13.88 -12.64
CA ASP A 88 -0.34 -13.08 -11.51
C ASP A 88 -0.76 -11.62 -11.73
N GLY A 89 -1.68 -11.14 -10.89
CA GLY A 89 -2.14 -9.76 -10.90
C GLY A 89 -1.13 -8.84 -10.22
N SER A 90 -0.33 -8.12 -11.00
CA SER A 90 0.63 -7.20 -10.42
C SER A 90 -0.07 -6.08 -9.64
N GLN A 91 0.36 -5.86 -8.39
CA GLN A 91 -0.10 -4.73 -7.56
C GLN A 91 -1.63 -4.67 -7.33
N ALA A 92 -2.27 -5.81 -7.11
CA ALA A 92 -3.74 -5.92 -7.00
C ALA A 92 -4.38 -4.95 -5.99
N PHE A 93 -3.82 -4.77 -4.79
CA PHE A 93 -4.38 -3.83 -3.81
C PHE A 93 -4.44 -2.39 -4.34
N LEU A 94 -3.43 -1.96 -5.10
CA LEU A 94 -3.35 -0.60 -5.62
C LEU A 94 -4.33 -0.33 -6.77
N GLN A 95 -5.10 -1.34 -7.20
CA GLN A 95 -6.23 -1.16 -8.12
C GLN A 95 -7.51 -0.69 -7.38
N LEU A 96 -7.60 -0.94 -6.08
CA LEU A 96 -8.75 -0.54 -5.28
C LEU A 96 -8.62 0.92 -4.85
N THR A 97 -9.68 1.70 -5.06
CA THR A 97 -9.77 3.10 -4.61
C THR A 97 -10.12 3.16 -3.14
N LEU A 98 -9.44 4.03 -2.38
CA LEU A 98 -9.85 4.39 -1.03
C LEU A 98 -10.86 5.55 -1.06
N SER A 99 -11.89 5.44 -0.22
CA SER A 99 -12.81 6.53 0.06
C SER A 99 -12.04 7.76 0.52
N GLU A 100 -12.45 8.95 0.07
CA GLU A 100 -11.77 10.21 0.40
C GLU A 100 -11.73 10.47 1.91
N GLU A 101 -12.75 10.03 2.64
CA GLU A 101 -12.87 10.15 4.09
C GLU A 101 -11.82 9.32 4.85
N ASP A 102 -11.31 8.24 4.24
CA ASP A 102 -10.37 7.30 4.87
C ASP A 102 -8.92 7.52 4.43
N ARG A 103 -8.68 8.35 3.40
CA ARG A 103 -7.31 8.57 2.88
C ARG A 103 -6.39 9.17 3.94
N ASP A 104 -6.91 10.02 4.82
CA ASP A 104 -6.12 10.66 5.88
C ASP A 104 -5.62 9.67 6.95
N ALA A 105 -6.19 8.46 7.03
CA ALA A 105 -5.68 7.37 7.86
C ALA A 105 -4.41 6.71 7.28
N THR A 106 -3.98 7.12 6.08
CA THR A 106 -2.84 6.54 5.35
C THR A 106 -1.78 7.57 5.00
N ARG A 107 -1.66 8.65 5.79
CA ARG A 107 -0.66 9.69 5.54
C ARG A 107 0.75 9.16 5.77
N PHE A 108 1.73 9.75 5.10
CA PHE A 108 3.15 9.50 5.33
C PHE A 108 3.98 10.70 4.87
N LEU A 109 5.18 10.84 5.43
CA LEU A 109 6.11 11.91 5.08
C LEU A 109 7.03 11.45 3.95
N TRP A 110 7.30 12.30 2.95
CA TRP A 110 8.30 12.00 1.94
C TRP A 110 8.94 13.27 1.39
N PHE A 111 10.21 13.19 0.98
CA PHE A 111 10.92 14.31 0.35
C PHE A 111 10.26 14.68 -0.98
N ARG A 112 10.06 15.98 -1.22
CA ARG A 112 9.52 16.48 -2.47
C ARG A 112 10.37 15.98 -3.64
N THR A 113 9.71 15.41 -4.64
CA THR A 113 10.35 14.91 -5.86
C THR A 113 10.04 15.86 -7.01
N GLU A 114 11.06 16.29 -7.74
CA GLU A 114 10.91 17.03 -8.99
C GLU A 114 11.55 16.28 -10.14
N LYS A 115 10.95 16.39 -11.32
CA LYS A 115 11.52 15.85 -12.56
C LYS A 115 12.23 16.97 -13.29
N ASP A 116 13.51 16.77 -13.55
CA ASP A 116 14.30 17.68 -14.39
C ASP A 116 13.85 17.60 -15.85
N ALA A 117 14.31 18.55 -16.67
CA ALA A 117 14.06 18.57 -18.11
C ALA A 117 14.50 17.27 -18.83
N ASP A 118 15.49 16.56 -18.26
CA ASP A 118 15.99 15.28 -18.77
C ASP A 118 15.18 14.06 -18.26
N GLY A 119 14.09 14.28 -17.51
CA GLY A 119 13.24 13.24 -16.95
C GLY A 119 13.83 12.52 -15.73
N LYS A 120 14.99 12.95 -15.22
CA LYS A 120 15.56 12.44 -13.97
C LYS A 120 14.80 12.99 -12.77
N THR A 121 14.55 12.12 -11.79
CA THR A 121 13.88 12.51 -10.54
C THR A 121 14.90 12.92 -9.49
N HIS A 122 14.76 14.14 -8.99
CA HIS A 122 15.58 14.71 -7.93
C HIS A 122 14.77 14.84 -6.64
N LEU A 123 15.41 14.52 -5.51
CA LEU A 123 14.86 14.74 -4.19
C LEU A 123 15.26 16.12 -3.72
N LEU A 124 14.27 16.93 -3.34
CA LEU A 124 14.46 18.21 -2.67
C LEU A 124 14.50 18.00 -1.16
N ASN A 125 15.06 18.97 -0.43
CA ASN A 125 15.15 18.92 1.03
C ASN A 125 13.81 19.25 1.73
N ASP A 126 12.78 19.62 0.98
CA ASP A 126 11.45 19.91 1.51
C ASP A 126 10.68 18.61 1.75
N ILE A 127 10.13 18.44 2.95
CA ILE A 127 9.29 17.29 3.29
C ILE A 127 7.83 17.64 3.03
N LEU A 128 7.13 16.79 2.29
CA LEU A 128 5.68 16.89 2.06
C LEU A 128 4.97 15.72 2.72
N ILE A 129 3.69 15.93 3.03
CA ILE A 129 2.79 14.88 3.51
C ILE A 129 2.02 14.34 2.30
N TYR A 130 2.16 13.05 2.07
CA TYR A 130 1.38 12.31 1.08
C TYR A 130 0.35 11.45 1.78
N ARG A 131 -0.70 11.07 1.07
CA ARG A 131 -1.68 10.06 1.50
C ARG A 131 -2.00 9.12 0.36
N PHE A 132 -2.45 7.90 0.67
CA PHE A 132 -2.85 6.96 -0.37
C PHE A 132 -4.24 7.28 -0.91
N SER A 133 -4.39 7.27 -2.23
CA SER A 133 -5.68 7.27 -2.92
C SER A 133 -6.15 5.84 -3.25
N ARG A 134 -5.24 4.86 -3.15
CA ARG A 134 -5.46 3.44 -3.42
C ARG A 134 -5.09 2.59 -2.20
N LEU A 135 -5.71 1.44 -2.03
CA LEU A 135 -5.49 0.58 -0.86
C LEU A 135 -4.00 0.18 -0.74
N PRO A 136 -3.29 0.63 0.32
CA PRO A 136 -1.87 0.33 0.46
C PRO A 136 -1.61 -1.10 0.93
N PHE A 137 -0.37 -1.53 0.72
CA PHE A 137 0.16 -2.74 1.35
C PHE A 137 0.49 -2.47 2.81
N GLY A 138 0.31 -3.47 3.68
CA GLY A 138 0.68 -3.39 5.10
C GLY A 138 -0.47 -3.11 6.06
N LEU A 139 -1.70 -2.90 5.55
CA LEU A 139 -2.89 -2.77 6.40
C LEU A 139 -3.56 -4.14 6.62
N SER A 140 -4.08 -4.35 7.83
CA SER A 140 -4.79 -5.57 8.22
C SER A 140 -6.01 -5.90 7.35
N PRO A 141 -6.88 -4.95 6.93
CA PRO A 141 -8.02 -5.27 6.06
C PRO A 141 -7.66 -5.48 4.59
N SER A 142 -6.44 -5.15 4.15
CA SER A 142 -6.13 -5.15 2.70
C SER A 142 -6.41 -6.49 2.00
N PRO A 143 -6.06 -7.65 2.58
CA PRO A 143 -6.39 -8.95 1.97
C PRO A 143 -7.91 -9.18 1.86
N PHE A 144 -8.68 -8.86 2.89
CA PHE A 144 -10.13 -9.01 2.90
C PHE A 144 -10.78 -8.12 1.84
N LEU A 145 -10.42 -6.83 1.80
CA LEU A 145 -10.98 -5.87 0.85
C LEU A 145 -10.73 -6.27 -0.60
N LEU A 146 -9.55 -6.82 -0.90
CA LEU A 146 -9.27 -7.36 -2.23
C LEU A 146 -10.17 -8.54 -2.55
N SER A 147 -10.25 -9.54 -1.67
CA SER A 147 -11.07 -10.71 -1.89
C SER A 147 -12.56 -10.40 -2.00
N ALA A 148 -13.06 -9.40 -1.27
CA ALA A 148 -14.46 -8.97 -1.33
C ALA A 148 -14.81 -8.18 -2.60
N SER A 149 -13.81 -7.68 -3.32
CA SER A 149 -13.98 -6.87 -4.54
C SER A 149 -13.83 -7.66 -5.86
N LEU A 150 -13.42 -8.93 -5.78
CA LEU A 150 -13.22 -9.85 -6.91
C LEU A 150 -14.47 -10.69 -7.16
#